data_AF-A0A432I842-F1
#
_entry.id   AF-A0A432I842-F1
#
_cell.length_a   1.000
_cell.length_b   1.000
_cell.length_c   1.000
_cell.angle_alpha   90.00
_cell.angle_beta   90.00
_cell.angle_gamma   90.00
#
_symmetry.space_group_name_H-M   'P 1'
#
loop_
_entity.id
_entity.type
_entity.pdbx_description
1 polymer ?
#
loop_
_entity_poly.entity_id
_entity_poly.type
_entity_poly.pdbx_seq_one_letter_code
_entity_poly.pdbx_strand_id
1 'polypeptide(L)'
;MTPTTLFNIIIAILIIDFIIDHVIDYLNYKSFNDPIPEELSDVYDQEDYYRSQNYKKDNYKFSLISSTFSFVVTLAFFFLKGFAWVDEFARSFTDNEILVGLIFFGVIMLANEIISIPFSYYSTFVIEEKYGFNKMSKKLFITDKIKGLVLSALIGGIILALIIWFYEQTGDRFWIYTWVLITVFTLFFTLFYSSLIVPLFNKQTPLEEGELRSEIESFARKAGFTLDNIYVIDGSKRSTKANAYFSGFGPKKRIVLYDTLIKDLNHKEIVGVLAHEIGHYKKKHVLINMLISVLITGLTLYILS
;
A
#
# COMPACT_ATOMS: atom_id res chain seq x y z
N MET A 1 14.02 18.74 26.46
CA MET A 1 14.91 17.67 25.97
C MET A 1 15.99 18.30 25.09
N THR A 2 17.25 17.89 25.18
CA THR A 2 18.28 18.48 24.29
C THR A 2 18.16 17.87 22.88
N PRO A 3 18.56 18.59 21.81
CA PRO A 3 18.53 18.05 20.45
C PRO A 3 19.33 16.74 20.31
N THR A 4 20.46 16.63 21.01
CA THR A 4 21.28 15.41 21.02
C THR A 4 20.55 14.24 21.68
N THR A 5 19.84 14.48 22.78
CA THR A 5 19.02 13.43 23.40
C THR A 5 17.89 12.98 22.48
N LEU A 6 17.20 13.91 21.81
CA LEU A 6 16.16 13.58 20.84
C LEU A 6 16.71 12.75 19.67
N PHE A 7 17.83 13.18 19.09
CA PHE A 7 18.50 12.45 18.03
C PHE A 7 18.84 11.02 18.45
N ASN A 8 19.46 10.84 19.62
CA ASN A 8 19.81 9.52 20.13
C ASN A 8 18.59 8.64 20.37
N ILE A 9 17.47 9.20 20.84
CA ILE A 9 16.21 8.47 21.00
C ILE A 9 15.68 7.99 19.66
N ILE A 10 15.66 8.86 18.64
CA ILE A 10 15.21 8.49 17.29
C ILE A 10 16.06 7.36 16.72
N ILE A 11 17.39 7.46 16.81
CA ILE A 11 18.31 6.42 16.35
C ILE A 11 18.10 5.12 17.12
N ALA A 12 17.94 5.17 18.45
CA ALA A 12 17.67 3.98 19.25
C ALA A 12 16.36 3.30 18.85
N ILE A 13 15.29 4.06 18.62
CA ILE A 13 14.01 3.53 18.15
C ILE A 13 14.19 2.83 16.80
N LEU A 14 14.86 3.47 15.84
CA LEU A 14 15.11 2.87 14.51
C LEU A 14 15.91 1.56 14.60
N ILE A 15 16.92 1.50 15.47
CA ILE A 15 17.73 0.29 15.68
C ILE A 15 16.89 -0.83 16.31
N ILE A 16 16.12 -0.51 17.36
CA ILE A 16 15.29 -1.48 18.06
C ILE A 16 14.23 -2.06 17.13
N ASP A 17 13.54 -1.20 16.39
CA ASP A 17 12.53 -1.57 15.39
C ASP A 17 13.12 -2.52 14.34
N PHE A 18 14.26 -2.15 13.75
CA PHE A 18 14.98 -2.99 12.78
C PHE A 18 15.35 -4.37 13.35
N ILE A 19 15.85 -4.43 14.59
CA ILE A 19 16.21 -5.69 15.25
C ILE A 19 14.98 -6.56 15.48
N ILE A 20 13.89 -5.99 16.01
CA ILE A 20 12.67 -6.74 16.31
C ILE A 20 12.10 -7.35 15.03
N ASP A 21 11.97 -6.55 13.96
CA ASP A 21 11.45 -7.02 12.68
C ASP A 21 12.31 -8.17 12.11
N HIS A 22 13.64 -8.03 12.15
CA HIS A 22 14.55 -9.07 11.66
C HIS A 22 14.51 -10.35 12.49
N VAL A 23 14.30 -10.24 13.80
CA VAL A 23 14.11 -11.39 14.68
C VAL A 23 12.82 -12.11 14.32
N ILE A 24 11.71 -11.40 14.14
CA ILE A 24 10.42 -11.99 13.76
C ILE A 24 10.51 -12.67 12.39
N ASP A 25 11.12 -12.02 11.40
CA ASP A 25 11.29 -12.58 10.07
C ASP A 25 12.19 -13.81 10.06
N TYR A 26 13.26 -13.81 10.87
CA TYR A 26 14.12 -14.97 11.05
C TYR A 26 13.39 -16.15 11.70
N LEU A 27 12.56 -15.89 12.71
CA LEU A 27 11.73 -16.92 13.34
C LEU A 27 10.76 -17.54 12.33
N ASN A 28 10.11 -16.72 11.49
CA ASN A 28 9.26 -17.21 10.40
C ASN A 28 10.05 -18.05 9.38
N TYR A 29 11.24 -17.57 8.98
CA TYR A 29 12.09 -18.26 8.02
C TYR A 29 12.47 -19.67 8.49
N LYS A 30 12.71 -19.86 9.79
CA LYS A 30 13.05 -21.16 10.38
C LYS A 30 11.95 -22.21 10.15
N SER A 31 10.69 -21.79 10.14
CA SER A 31 9.52 -22.66 9.94
C SER A 31 9.17 -22.90 8.46
N PHE A 32 9.86 -22.27 7.50
CA PHE A 32 9.57 -22.49 6.07
C PHE A 32 10.01 -23.86 5.53
N ASN A 33 10.62 -24.71 6.35
CA ASN A 33 10.95 -26.10 5.98
C ASN A 33 10.02 -27.12 6.61
N ASP A 34 9.02 -26.67 7.36
CA ASP A 34 8.11 -27.58 8.07
C ASP A 34 7.32 -28.42 7.04
N PRO A 35 7.12 -29.73 7.28
CA PRO A 35 6.33 -30.56 6.38
C PRO A 35 4.85 -30.16 6.45
N ILE A 36 4.07 -30.60 5.46
CA ILE A 36 2.61 -30.44 5.48
C ILE A 36 2.06 -31.20 6.71
N PRO A 37 1.28 -30.54 7.60
CA PRO A 37 0.59 -31.23 8.68
C PRO A 37 -0.32 -32.34 8.16
N GLU A 38 -0.45 -33.44 8.89
CA GLU A 38 -1.24 -34.60 8.45
C GLU A 38 -2.70 -34.21 8.17
N GLU A 39 -3.24 -33.29 8.97
CA GLU A 39 -4.61 -32.75 8.87
C GLU A 39 -4.87 -31.92 7.61
N LEU A 40 -3.83 -31.54 6.87
CA LEU A 40 -3.92 -30.72 5.65
C LEU A 40 -3.35 -31.44 4.42
N SER A 41 -3.05 -32.74 4.55
CA SER A 41 -2.47 -33.57 3.49
C SER A 41 -3.40 -33.78 2.30
N ASP A 42 -4.71 -33.61 2.49
CA ASP A 42 -5.76 -33.68 1.47
C ASP A 42 -6.03 -32.32 0.78
N VAL A 43 -5.50 -31.22 1.32
CA VAL A 43 -5.70 -29.86 0.80
C VAL A 43 -4.53 -29.38 -0.02
N TYR A 44 -3.29 -29.65 0.42
CA TYR A 44 -2.08 -29.16 -0.24
C TYR A 44 -1.45 -30.20 -1.16
N ASP A 45 -1.26 -29.81 -2.42
CA ASP A 45 -0.34 -30.51 -3.30
C ASP A 45 1.10 -30.34 -2.80
N GLN A 46 1.87 -31.43 -2.81
CA GLN A 46 3.24 -31.43 -2.29
C GLN A 46 4.17 -30.54 -3.12
N GLU A 47 4.09 -30.59 -4.45
CA GLU A 47 4.97 -29.82 -5.33
C GLU A 47 4.71 -28.32 -5.18
N ASP A 48 3.43 -27.91 -5.20
CA ASP A 48 3.05 -26.51 -5.00
C ASP A 48 3.36 -26.02 -3.59
N TYR A 49 3.24 -26.87 -2.56
CA TYR A 49 3.66 -26.54 -1.20
C TYR A 49 5.16 -26.23 -1.14
N TYR A 50 6.02 -27.11 -1.67
CA TYR A 50 7.47 -26.88 -1.73
C TYR A 50 7.83 -25.66 -2.58
N ARG A 51 7.12 -25.44 -3.69
CA ARG A 51 7.27 -24.23 -4.52
C ARG A 51 6.94 -22.97 -3.71
N SER A 52 5.86 -22.99 -2.92
CA SER A 52 5.47 -21.88 -2.04
C SER A 52 6.51 -21.60 -0.95
N GLN A 53 7.10 -22.65 -0.36
CA GLN A 53 8.17 -22.52 0.63
C GLN A 53 9.41 -21.89 0.02
N ASN A 54 9.81 -22.33 -1.18
CA ASN A 54 10.94 -21.74 -1.89
C ASN A 54 10.66 -20.26 -2.23
N TYR A 55 9.45 -19.93 -2.68
CA TYR A 55 9.05 -18.55 -2.93
C TYR A 55 9.18 -17.67 -1.68
N LYS A 56 8.71 -18.15 -0.53
CA LYS A 56 8.86 -17.44 0.76
C LYS A 56 10.33 -17.27 1.16
N LYS A 57 11.18 -18.28 0.97
CA LYS A 57 12.62 -18.21 1.27
C LYS A 57 13.35 -17.19 0.41
N ASP A 58 13.05 -17.14 -0.90
CA ASP A 58 13.64 -16.17 -1.81
C ASP A 58 13.23 -14.75 -1.46
N ASN A 59 11.94 -14.53 -1.16
CA ASN A 59 11.44 -13.24 -0.68
C ASN A 59 12.07 -12.84 0.65
N TYR A 60 12.24 -13.77 1.60
CA TYR A 60 12.93 -13.48 2.86
C TYR A 60 14.37 -13.02 2.65
N LYS A 61 15.15 -13.75 1.84
CA LYS A 61 16.55 -13.37 1.54
C LYS A 61 16.62 -12.01 0.87
N PHE A 62 15.72 -11.75 -0.06
CA PHE A 62 15.63 -10.46 -0.74
C PHE A 62 15.24 -9.34 0.23
N SER A 63 14.22 -9.55 1.05
CA SER A 63 13.75 -8.60 2.07
C SER A 63 14.86 -8.25 3.06
N LEU A 64 15.60 -9.25 3.54
CA LEU A 64 16.76 -9.07 4.42
C LEU A 64 17.80 -8.13 3.80
N ILE A 65 18.15 -8.36 2.52
CA ILE A 65 19.13 -7.52 1.81
C ILE A 65 18.60 -6.10 1.62
N SER A 66 17.38 -5.96 1.09
CA SER A 66 16.81 -4.65 0.77
C SER A 66 16.55 -3.81 2.02
N SER A 67 16.00 -4.42 3.07
CA SER A 67 15.71 -3.72 4.34
C SER A 67 17.00 -3.34 5.07
N THR A 68 18.01 -4.21 5.10
CA THR A 68 19.34 -3.88 5.66
C THR A 68 19.98 -2.71 4.89
N PHE A 69 19.91 -2.75 3.56
CA PHE A 69 20.43 -1.65 2.74
C PHE A 69 19.69 -0.34 3.03
N SER A 70 18.35 -0.35 3.03
CA SER A 70 17.53 0.82 3.35
C SER A 70 17.83 1.36 4.74
N PHE A 71 17.96 0.48 5.73
CA PHE A 71 18.32 0.85 7.10
C PHE A 71 19.68 1.55 7.18
N VAL A 72 20.71 0.99 6.53
CA VAL A 72 22.04 1.60 6.47
C VAL A 72 22.00 2.96 5.77
N VAL A 73 21.26 3.08 4.66
CA VAL A 73 21.08 4.36 3.96
C VAL A 73 20.38 5.38 4.86
N THR A 74 19.30 4.99 5.57
CA THR A 74 18.59 5.87 6.50
C THR A 74 19.53 6.33 7.62
N LEU A 75 20.25 5.42 8.29
CA LEU A 75 21.21 5.80 9.32
C LEU A 75 22.30 6.73 8.78
N ALA A 76 22.88 6.41 7.62
CA ALA A 76 23.86 7.26 6.97
C ALA A 76 23.28 8.66 6.68
N PHE A 77 22.03 8.74 6.22
CA PHE A 77 21.34 10.01 5.97
C PHE A 77 21.16 10.83 7.25
N PHE A 78 20.83 10.20 8.40
CA PHE A 78 20.79 10.88 9.69
C PHE A 78 22.18 11.36 10.15
N PHE A 79 23.18 10.47 10.16
CA PHE A 79 24.53 10.78 10.67
C PHE A 79 25.30 11.78 9.80
N LEU A 80 25.08 11.76 8.48
CA LEU A 80 25.68 12.70 7.53
C LEU A 80 24.89 14.01 7.39
N LYS A 81 23.88 14.25 8.26
CA LYS A 81 23.02 15.44 8.23
C LYS A 81 22.33 15.65 6.88
N GLY A 82 21.92 14.56 6.24
CA GLY A 82 21.26 14.59 4.93
C GLY A 82 20.04 15.50 4.89
N PHE A 83 19.23 15.54 5.96
CA PHE A 83 18.11 16.48 6.06
C PHE A 83 18.57 17.95 6.00
N ALA A 84 19.65 18.32 6.68
CA ALA A 84 20.17 19.69 6.62
C ALA A 84 20.67 20.04 5.22
N TRP A 85 21.35 19.09 4.56
CA TRP A 85 21.82 19.28 3.18
C TRP A 85 20.65 19.51 2.20
N VAL A 86 19.56 18.73 2.34
CA VAL A 86 18.37 18.90 1.48
C VAL A 86 17.66 20.22 1.79
N ASP A 87 17.58 20.64 3.05
CA ASP A 87 17.00 21.95 3.43
C ASP A 87 17.80 23.12 2.85
N GLU A 88 19.13 23.11 3.01
CA GLU A 88 20.03 24.12 2.42
C GLU A 88 19.89 24.15 0.89
N PHE A 89 19.81 22.98 0.25
CA PHE A 89 19.55 22.88 -1.19
C PHE A 89 18.21 23.50 -1.57
N ALA A 90 17.13 23.18 -0.86
CA ALA A 90 15.80 23.71 -1.15
C ALA A 90 15.74 25.24 -0.98
N ARG A 91 16.36 25.76 0.09
CA ARG A 91 16.44 27.20 0.38
C ARG A 91 17.32 27.97 -0.61
N SER A 92 18.23 27.31 -1.32
CA SER A 92 19.01 27.95 -2.40
C SER A 92 18.15 28.39 -3.60
N PHE A 93 16.92 27.88 -3.75
CA PHE A 93 16.00 28.24 -4.83
C PHE A 93 14.95 29.28 -4.43
N THR A 94 14.55 29.32 -3.16
CA THR A 94 13.42 30.15 -2.70
C THR A 94 13.40 30.32 -1.19
N ASP A 95 12.90 31.47 -0.73
CA ASP A 95 12.64 31.75 0.68
C ASP A 95 11.18 31.46 1.09
N ASN A 96 10.32 31.04 0.17
CA ASN A 96 8.93 30.71 0.48
C ASN A 96 8.85 29.32 1.13
N GLU A 97 8.45 29.23 2.40
CA GLU A 97 8.48 27.98 3.18
C GLU A 97 7.63 26.85 2.56
N ILE A 98 6.52 27.17 1.88
CA ILE A 98 5.73 26.17 1.14
C ILE A 98 6.57 25.57 0.00
N LEU A 99 7.20 26.42 -0.81
CA LEU A 99 8.05 25.95 -1.92
C LEU A 99 9.30 25.22 -1.42
N VAL A 100 9.92 25.70 -0.33
CA VAL A 100 11.04 25.01 0.33
C VAL A 100 10.60 23.61 0.75
N GLY A 101 9.47 23.46 1.44
CA GLY A 101 8.95 22.16 1.85
C GLY A 101 8.64 21.24 0.66
N LEU A 102 8.03 21.77 -0.41
CA LEU A 102 7.76 20.99 -1.62
C LEU A 102 9.04 20.49 -2.30
N ILE A 103 10.07 21.35 -2.40
CA ILE A 103 11.37 20.95 -2.96
C ILE A 103 12.05 19.93 -2.05
N PHE A 104 12.07 20.18 -0.75
CA PHE A 104 12.69 19.30 0.26
C PHE A 104 12.12 17.87 0.19
N PHE A 105 10.80 17.73 0.31
CA PHE A 105 10.15 16.42 0.24
C PHE A 105 10.20 15.84 -1.18
N GLY A 106 10.19 16.69 -2.22
CA GLY A 106 10.37 16.26 -3.61
C GLY A 106 11.74 15.62 -3.86
N VAL A 107 12.82 16.21 -3.35
CA VAL A 107 14.18 15.66 -3.44
C VAL A 107 14.28 14.32 -2.71
N ILE A 108 13.76 14.25 -1.48
CA ILE A 108 13.75 13.00 -0.70
C ILE A 108 12.95 11.92 -1.43
N MET A 109 11.76 12.25 -1.96
CA MET A 109 10.91 11.32 -2.71
C MET A 109 11.63 10.78 -3.95
N LEU A 110 12.27 11.66 -4.74
CA LEU A 110 13.00 11.27 -5.95
C LEU A 110 14.23 10.42 -5.62
N ALA A 111 15.00 10.79 -4.59
CA ALA A 111 16.15 10.00 -4.13
C ALA A 111 15.70 8.59 -3.69
N ASN A 112 14.63 8.50 -2.89
CA ASN A 112 14.07 7.23 -2.46
C ASN A 112 13.58 6.38 -3.64
N GLU A 113 12.91 6.99 -4.63
CA GLU A 113 12.47 6.26 -5.82
C GLU A 113 13.66 5.70 -6.60
N ILE A 114 14.70 6.50 -6.85
CA ILE A 114 15.93 6.06 -7.55
C ILE A 114 16.58 4.88 -6.81
N ILE A 115 16.69 4.97 -5.49
CA ILE A 115 17.26 3.93 -4.65
C ILE A 115 16.42 2.64 -4.66
N SER A 116 15.09 2.77 -4.71
CA SER A 116 14.17 1.63 -4.67
C SER A 116 13.99 0.93 -6.03
N ILE A 117 14.26 1.61 -7.15
CA ILE A 117 14.07 1.06 -8.50
C ILE A 117 14.82 -0.28 -8.71
N PRO A 118 16.11 -0.41 -8.38
CA PRO A 118 16.82 -1.69 -8.53
C PRO A 118 16.17 -2.84 -7.76
N PHE A 119 15.73 -2.60 -6.52
CA PHE A 119 15.05 -3.60 -5.69
C PHE A 119 13.68 -3.96 -6.27
N SER A 120 12.88 -2.96 -6.65
CA SER A 120 11.57 -3.16 -7.27
C SER A 120 11.68 -3.93 -8.60
N TYR A 121 12.72 -3.64 -9.38
CA TYR A 121 13.03 -4.35 -10.62
C TYR A 121 13.40 -5.81 -10.35
N TYR A 122 14.28 -6.08 -9.38
CA TYR A 122 14.68 -7.44 -9.03
C TYR A 122 13.51 -8.27 -8.52
N SER A 123 12.70 -7.70 -7.61
CA SER A 123 11.49 -8.34 -7.12
C SER A 123 10.56 -8.72 -8.28
N THR A 124 10.30 -7.79 -9.21
CA THR A 124 9.35 -8.00 -10.32
C THR A 124 9.90 -8.95 -11.40
N PHE A 125 11.10 -8.69 -11.91
CA PHE A 125 11.61 -9.36 -13.12
C PHE A 125 12.55 -10.53 -12.83
N VAL A 126 12.89 -10.78 -11.56
CA VAL A 126 13.70 -11.94 -11.15
C VAL A 126 12.90 -12.84 -10.23
N ILE A 127 12.40 -12.34 -9.10
CA ILE A 127 11.68 -13.19 -8.13
C ILE A 127 10.31 -13.56 -8.70
N GLU A 128 9.43 -12.59 -8.98
CA GLU A 128 8.09 -12.90 -9.47
C GLU A 128 8.12 -13.63 -10.83
N GLU A 129 9.09 -13.34 -11.70
CA GLU A 129 9.31 -14.06 -12.95
C GLU A 129 9.73 -15.52 -12.72
N LYS A 130 10.66 -15.78 -11.79
CA LYS A 130 11.11 -17.15 -11.42
C LYS A 130 9.94 -18.05 -11.01
N TYR A 131 8.93 -17.49 -10.36
CA TYR A 131 7.75 -18.22 -9.92
C TYR A 131 6.56 -18.12 -10.89
N GLY A 132 6.73 -17.49 -12.06
CA GLY A 132 5.71 -17.37 -13.09
C GLY A 132 4.57 -16.39 -12.77
N PHE A 133 4.72 -15.59 -11.71
CA PHE A 133 3.73 -14.60 -11.30
C PHE A 133 3.81 -13.31 -12.10
N ASN A 134 4.98 -12.93 -12.62
CA ASN A 134 5.13 -11.69 -13.37
C ASN A 134 4.48 -11.79 -14.76
N LYS A 135 3.71 -10.77 -15.11
CA LYS A 135 3.19 -10.52 -16.47
C LYS A 135 3.47 -9.10 -16.95
N MET A 136 4.12 -8.28 -16.13
CA MET A 136 4.46 -6.90 -16.48
C MET A 136 5.55 -6.87 -17.55
N SER A 137 5.37 -6.00 -18.54
CA SER A 137 6.46 -5.60 -19.44
C SER A 137 7.32 -4.51 -18.81
N LYS A 138 8.60 -4.41 -19.22
CA LYS A 138 9.51 -3.34 -18.78
C LYS A 138 8.95 -1.94 -19.08
N LYS A 139 8.28 -1.78 -20.24
CA LYS A 139 7.60 -0.52 -20.61
C LYS A 139 6.49 -0.17 -19.63
N LEU A 140 5.65 -1.14 -19.27
CA LEU A 140 4.56 -0.94 -18.31
C LEU A 140 5.12 -0.57 -16.93
N PHE A 141 6.13 -1.29 -16.46
CA PHE A 141 6.82 -1.02 -15.20
C PHE A 141 7.29 0.43 -15.10
N ILE A 142 8.05 0.91 -16.10
CA ILE A 142 8.54 2.30 -16.12
C ILE A 142 7.38 3.30 -16.23
N THR A 143 6.38 3.00 -17.06
CA THR A 143 5.20 3.89 -17.22
C THR A 143 4.46 4.06 -15.90
N ASP A 144 4.29 2.99 -15.13
CA ASP A 144 3.59 3.04 -13.85
C ASP A 144 4.41 3.75 -12.78
N LYS A 145 5.73 3.59 -12.76
CA LYS A 145 6.61 4.38 -11.88
C LYS A 145 6.47 5.87 -12.15
N ILE A 146 6.51 6.29 -13.42
CA ILE A 146 6.35 7.70 -13.80
C ILE A 146 4.95 8.21 -13.42
N LYS A 147 3.89 7.47 -13.74
CA LYS A 147 2.52 7.84 -13.36
C LYS A 147 2.36 7.96 -11.85
N GLY A 148 2.93 7.03 -11.10
CA GLY A 148 2.94 7.02 -9.64
C GLY A 148 3.64 8.24 -9.06
N LEU A 149 4.82 8.59 -9.59
CA LEU A 149 5.56 9.79 -9.20
C LEU A 149 4.76 11.07 -9.47
N VAL A 150 4.19 11.21 -10.67
CA VAL A 150 3.38 12.38 -11.04
C VAL A 150 2.17 12.50 -10.12
N LEU A 151 1.46 11.40 -9.89
CA LEU A 151 0.28 11.41 -9.04
C LEU A 151 0.63 11.74 -7.58
N SER A 152 1.74 11.20 -7.08
CA SER A 152 2.23 11.46 -5.72
C SER A 152 2.67 12.92 -5.58
N ALA A 153 3.37 13.48 -6.56
CA ALA A 153 3.77 14.88 -6.58
C ALA A 153 2.56 15.82 -6.60
N LEU A 154 1.53 15.51 -7.41
CA LEU A 154 0.34 16.34 -7.50
C LEU A 154 -0.51 16.28 -6.22
N ILE A 155 -0.93 15.08 -5.80
CA ILE A 155 -1.81 14.92 -4.64
C ILE A 155 -1.05 15.20 -3.34
N GLY A 156 0.11 14.57 -3.18
CA GLY A 156 0.96 14.74 -2.00
C GLY A 156 1.48 16.16 -1.89
N GLY A 157 1.87 16.79 -2.99
CA GLY A 157 2.29 18.20 -3.02
C GLY A 157 1.15 19.14 -2.62
N ILE A 158 -0.08 18.95 -3.11
CA ILE A 158 -1.23 19.76 -2.67
C ILE A 158 -1.47 19.60 -1.17
N ILE A 159 -1.48 18.36 -0.66
CA ILE A 159 -1.71 18.11 0.77
C ILE A 159 -0.60 18.76 1.61
N LEU A 160 0.66 18.54 1.23
CA LEU A 160 1.82 19.10 1.93
C LEU A 160 1.81 20.63 1.92
N ALA A 161 1.52 21.25 0.78
CA ALA A 161 1.42 22.70 0.68
C ALA A 161 0.34 23.27 1.60
N LEU A 162 -0.82 22.62 1.69
CA LEU A 162 -1.90 23.02 2.60
C LEU A 162 -1.52 22.84 4.06
N ILE A 163 -0.79 21.77 4.41
CA ILE A 163 -0.31 21.55 5.79
C ILE A 163 0.66 22.66 6.21
N ILE A 164 1.65 22.98 5.36
CA ILE A 164 2.61 24.06 5.64
C ILE A 164 1.87 25.40 5.74
N TRP A 165 0.94 25.66 4.83
CA TRP A 165 0.12 26.87 4.87
C TRP A 165 -0.70 26.98 6.17
N PHE A 166 -1.34 25.90 6.64
CA PHE A 166 -2.04 25.91 7.92
C PHE A 166 -1.10 26.19 9.10
N TYR A 167 0.09 25.62 9.08
CA TYR A 167 1.12 25.87 10.09
C TYR A 167 1.49 27.36 10.15
N GLU A 168 1.77 27.99 9.00
CA GLU A 168 2.09 29.42 8.92
C GLU A 168 0.94 30.34 9.39
N GLN A 169 -0.32 29.98 9.10
CA GLN A 169 -1.46 30.85 9.38
C GLN A 169 -2.06 30.69 10.78
N THR A 170 -1.94 29.50 11.37
CA THR A 170 -2.74 29.15 12.57
C THR A 170 -1.90 28.80 13.80
N GLY A 171 -0.58 28.71 13.67
CA GLY A 171 0.35 28.43 14.76
C GLY A 171 -0.07 27.18 15.53
N ASP A 172 -0.21 27.28 16.85
CA ASP A 172 -0.54 26.17 17.76
C ASP A 172 -1.84 25.40 17.43
N ARG A 173 -2.73 25.96 16.59
CA ARG A 173 -3.98 25.29 16.17
C ARG A 173 -3.85 24.53 14.85
N PHE A 174 -2.69 24.52 14.19
CA PHE A 174 -2.51 23.91 12.88
C PHE A 174 -2.92 22.45 12.85
N TRP A 175 -2.71 21.72 13.96
CA TRP A 175 -3.02 20.31 14.07
C TRP A 175 -4.50 20.02 13.84
N ILE A 176 -5.42 20.92 14.24
CA ILE A 176 -6.87 20.75 14.02
C ILE A 176 -7.18 20.87 12.52
N TYR A 177 -6.62 21.88 11.85
CA TYR A 177 -6.84 22.10 10.42
C TYR A 177 -6.23 20.99 9.57
N THR A 178 -5.01 20.57 9.91
CA THR A 178 -4.33 19.41 9.29
C THR A 178 -5.11 18.12 9.53
N TRP A 179 -5.65 17.92 10.74
CA TRP A 179 -6.45 16.74 11.05
C TRP A 179 -7.75 16.69 10.22
N VAL A 180 -8.46 17.83 10.11
CA VAL A 180 -9.66 17.93 9.25
C VAL A 180 -9.29 17.69 7.79
N LEU A 181 -8.19 18.29 7.31
CA LEU A 181 -7.70 18.10 5.95
C LEU A 181 -7.44 16.62 5.64
N ILE A 182 -6.62 15.96 6.46
CA ILE A 182 -6.27 14.54 6.29
C ILE A 182 -7.53 13.68 6.38
N THR A 183 -8.47 14.00 7.27
CA THR A 183 -9.75 13.30 7.37
C THR A 183 -10.56 13.42 6.08
N VAL A 184 -10.69 14.63 5.52
CA VAL A 184 -11.40 14.86 4.26
C VAL A 184 -10.75 14.10 3.11
N PHE A 185 -9.42 14.16 2.98
CA PHE A 185 -8.70 13.42 1.94
C PHE A 185 -8.82 11.90 2.12
N THR A 186 -8.74 11.40 3.36
CA THR A 186 -8.92 9.98 3.66
C THR A 186 -10.32 9.50 3.29
N LEU A 187 -11.35 10.26 3.65
CA LEU A 187 -12.74 9.99 3.26
C LEU A 187 -12.88 10.01 1.73
N PHE A 188 -12.32 11.02 1.08
CA PHE A 188 -12.37 11.16 -0.37
C PHE A 188 -11.73 9.96 -1.07
N PHE A 189 -10.52 9.56 -0.70
CA PHE A 189 -9.86 8.41 -1.32
C PHE A 189 -10.54 7.09 -0.96
N THR A 190 -11.03 6.90 0.26
CA THR A 190 -11.80 5.70 0.62
C THR A 190 -13.03 5.53 -0.29
N LEU A 191 -13.67 6.63 -0.69
CA LEU A 191 -14.83 6.62 -1.58
C LEU A 191 -14.45 6.46 -3.06
N PHE A 192 -13.43 7.19 -3.50
CA PHE A 192 -13.19 7.43 -4.91
C PHE A 192 -11.90 6.83 -5.48
N TYR A 193 -11.04 6.23 -4.66
CA TYR A 193 -9.76 5.67 -5.12
C TYR A 193 -9.94 4.67 -6.27
N SER A 194 -10.86 3.70 -6.10
CA SER A 194 -11.12 2.70 -7.15
C SER A 194 -11.76 3.29 -8.41
N SER A 195 -12.46 4.43 -8.33
CA SER A 195 -13.10 5.08 -9.49
C SER A 195 -12.26 6.13 -10.20
N LEU A 196 -11.34 6.78 -9.49
CA LEU A 196 -10.55 7.88 -10.03
C LEU A 196 -9.08 7.50 -10.22
N ILE A 197 -8.51 6.75 -9.29
CA ILE A 197 -7.07 6.46 -9.28
C ILE A 197 -6.78 5.15 -10.00
N VAL A 198 -7.45 4.05 -9.62
CA VAL A 198 -7.19 2.73 -10.22
C VAL A 198 -7.35 2.72 -11.75
N PRO A 199 -8.34 3.42 -12.36
CA PRO A 199 -8.48 3.46 -13.82
C PRO A 199 -7.31 4.09 -14.58
N LEU A 200 -6.45 4.86 -13.91
CA LEU A 200 -5.23 5.42 -14.51
C LEU A 200 -4.16 4.35 -14.77
N PHE A 201 -4.24 3.23 -14.05
CA PHE A 201 -3.27 2.12 -14.08
C PHE A 201 -3.83 0.85 -14.71
N ASN A 202 -5.13 0.60 -14.56
CA ASN A 202 -5.80 -0.63 -14.95
C ASN A 202 -7.14 -0.35 -15.61
N LYS A 203 -7.49 -1.14 -16.62
CA LYS A 203 -8.81 -1.06 -17.23
C LYS A 203 -9.81 -1.76 -16.31
N GLN A 204 -10.91 -1.07 -16.03
CA GLN A 204 -12.06 -1.66 -15.34
C GLN A 204 -13.26 -1.66 -16.28
N THR A 205 -13.81 -2.84 -16.53
CA THR A 205 -15.00 -3.03 -17.39
C THR A 205 -16.13 -3.64 -16.56
N PRO A 206 -17.40 -3.27 -16.79
CA PRO A 206 -18.52 -3.94 -16.13
C PRO A 206 -18.46 -5.46 -16.36
N LEU A 207 -18.82 -6.24 -15.34
CA LEU A 207 -18.96 -7.69 -15.50
C LEU A 207 -20.10 -7.97 -16.48
N GLU A 208 -19.83 -8.81 -17.48
CA GLU A 208 -20.80 -9.20 -18.50
C GLU A 208 -22.00 -9.92 -17.87
N GLU A 209 -23.16 -9.81 -18.53
CA GLU A 209 -24.34 -10.58 -18.14
C GLU A 209 -24.07 -12.07 -18.34
N GLY A 210 -24.44 -12.88 -17.34
CA GLY A 210 -24.17 -14.31 -17.36
C GLY A 210 -24.47 -15.01 -16.04
N GLU A 211 -24.10 -16.28 -15.97
CA GLU A 211 -24.35 -17.13 -14.80
C GLU A 211 -23.62 -16.60 -13.56
N LEU A 212 -22.34 -16.27 -13.66
CA LEU A 212 -21.56 -15.71 -12.55
C LEU A 212 -22.21 -14.44 -11.97
N ARG A 213 -22.59 -13.50 -12.83
CA ARG A 213 -23.27 -12.27 -12.40
C ARG A 213 -24.59 -12.57 -11.71
N SER A 214 -25.39 -13.47 -12.27
CA SER A 214 -26.68 -13.88 -11.71
C SER A 214 -26.53 -14.52 -10.33
N GLU A 215 -25.50 -15.36 -10.13
CA GLU A 215 -25.19 -15.98 -8.84
C GLU A 215 -24.78 -14.94 -7.80
N ILE A 216 -23.91 -13.99 -8.18
CA ILE A 216 -23.47 -12.89 -7.31
C ILE A 216 -24.66 -12.03 -6.87
N GLU A 217 -25.51 -11.62 -7.81
CA GLU A 217 -26.70 -10.82 -7.52
C GLU A 217 -27.69 -11.58 -6.65
N SER A 218 -27.89 -12.88 -6.90
CA SER A 218 -28.74 -13.74 -6.08
C SER A 218 -28.23 -13.84 -4.65
N PHE A 219 -26.92 -14.05 -4.47
CA PHE A 219 -26.28 -14.07 -3.15
C PHE A 219 -26.40 -12.72 -2.45
N ALA A 220 -26.12 -11.62 -3.14
CA ALA A 220 -26.20 -10.27 -2.58
C ALA A 220 -27.62 -9.92 -2.13
N ARG A 221 -28.65 -10.26 -2.93
CA ARG A 221 -30.06 -10.13 -2.54
C ARG A 221 -30.37 -10.92 -1.27
N LYS A 222 -29.94 -12.18 -1.18
CA LYS A 222 -30.11 -13.02 0.03
C LYS A 222 -29.41 -12.41 1.25
N ALA A 223 -28.23 -11.84 1.05
CA ALA A 223 -27.47 -11.17 2.10
C ALA A 223 -28.02 -9.78 2.46
N GLY A 224 -29.07 -9.29 1.78
CA GLY A 224 -29.59 -7.93 1.98
C GLY A 224 -28.55 -6.87 1.65
N PHE A 225 -27.84 -7.05 0.53
CA PHE A 225 -26.80 -6.17 0.04
C PHE A 225 -27.18 -5.69 -1.38
N THR A 226 -27.35 -4.38 -1.55
CA THR A 226 -27.59 -3.78 -2.87
C THR A 226 -26.28 -3.67 -3.63
N LEU A 227 -26.31 -4.12 -4.88
CA LEU A 227 -25.12 -4.40 -5.66
C LEU A 227 -25.34 -3.87 -7.07
N ASP A 228 -24.98 -2.60 -7.28
CA ASP A 228 -25.34 -1.89 -8.51
C ASP A 228 -24.19 -1.90 -9.54
N ASN A 229 -22.95 -2.14 -9.11
CA ASN A 229 -21.79 -2.08 -9.99
C ASN A 229 -20.75 -3.18 -9.71
N ILE A 230 -20.71 -4.19 -10.57
CA ILE A 230 -19.64 -5.21 -10.60
C ILE A 230 -18.71 -4.89 -11.77
N TYR A 231 -17.41 -4.82 -11.50
CA TYR A 231 -16.38 -4.61 -12.50
C TYR A 231 -15.38 -5.75 -12.49
N VAL A 232 -14.78 -5.98 -13.65
CA VAL A 232 -13.60 -6.80 -13.84
C VAL A 232 -12.42 -5.86 -14.09
N ILE A 233 -11.32 -6.10 -13.37
CA ILE A 233 -10.05 -5.39 -13.56
C ILE A 233 -9.04 -6.29 -14.28
N ASP A 234 -8.29 -5.71 -15.21
CA ASP A 234 -7.24 -6.38 -15.99
C ASP A 234 -5.95 -6.66 -15.16
N GLY A 235 -6.10 -7.39 -14.06
CA GLY A 235 -5.01 -7.78 -13.16
C GLY A 235 -3.94 -8.63 -13.85
N SER A 236 -4.36 -9.47 -14.81
CA SER A 236 -3.51 -10.36 -15.61
C SER A 236 -2.40 -9.64 -16.39
N LYS A 237 -2.58 -8.35 -16.69
CA LYS A 237 -1.56 -7.48 -17.30
C LYS A 237 -0.32 -7.32 -16.40
N ARG A 238 -0.48 -7.53 -15.09
CA ARG A 238 0.54 -7.29 -14.07
C ARG A 238 1.03 -8.59 -13.47
N SER A 239 0.09 -9.44 -13.06
CA SER A 239 0.41 -10.68 -12.37
C SER A 239 -0.65 -11.74 -12.60
N THR A 240 -0.28 -13.01 -12.42
CA THR A 240 -1.26 -14.11 -12.38
C THR A 240 -1.99 -14.23 -11.05
N LYS A 241 -1.63 -13.43 -10.03
CA LYS A 241 -2.27 -13.48 -8.70
C LYS A 241 -3.75 -13.10 -8.78
N ALA A 242 -4.58 -13.87 -8.10
CA ALA A 242 -6.02 -13.64 -7.98
C ALA A 242 -6.34 -12.71 -6.80
N ASN A 243 -7.34 -11.83 -6.98
CA ASN A 243 -7.84 -10.96 -5.92
C ASN A 243 -9.27 -10.48 -6.23
N ALA A 244 -9.98 -10.03 -5.21
CA ALA A 244 -11.22 -9.27 -5.32
C ALA A 244 -11.22 -8.21 -4.22
N TYR A 245 -11.87 -7.08 -4.46
CA TYR A 245 -12.05 -6.10 -3.40
C TYR A 245 -13.34 -5.32 -3.55
N PHE A 246 -13.76 -4.78 -2.41
CA PHE A 246 -14.88 -3.86 -2.29
C PHE A 246 -14.39 -2.42 -2.16
N SER A 247 -15.09 -1.47 -2.78
CA SER A 247 -14.80 -0.03 -2.64
C SER A 247 -16.08 0.80 -2.58
N GLY A 248 -15.97 1.98 -1.98
CA GLY A 248 -17.06 2.95 -1.86
C GLY A 248 -17.87 2.82 -0.57
N PHE A 249 -18.83 3.72 -0.39
CA PHE A 249 -19.68 3.79 0.81
C PHE A 249 -21.12 4.14 0.43
N GLY A 250 -22.06 3.81 1.31
CA GLY A 250 -23.49 4.13 1.11
C GLY A 250 -24.02 3.46 -0.16
N PRO A 251 -24.70 4.19 -1.08
CA PRO A 251 -25.23 3.63 -2.32
C PRO A 251 -24.19 3.50 -3.45
N LYS A 252 -23.04 4.20 -3.39
CA LYS A 252 -22.01 4.18 -4.44
C LYS A 252 -21.01 3.05 -4.25
N LYS A 253 -21.52 1.85 -4.07
CA LYS A 253 -20.72 0.65 -3.83
C LYS A 253 -20.27 0.03 -5.14
N ARG A 254 -19.07 -0.55 -5.15
CA ARG A 254 -18.56 -1.32 -6.27
C ARG A 254 -17.80 -2.55 -5.80
N ILE A 255 -17.97 -3.63 -6.56
CA ILE A 255 -17.17 -4.84 -6.44
C ILE A 255 -16.26 -4.90 -7.65
N VAL A 256 -14.98 -5.19 -7.39
CA VAL A 256 -13.98 -5.32 -8.44
C VAL A 256 -13.34 -6.69 -8.33
N LEU A 257 -13.53 -7.50 -9.37
CA LEU A 257 -12.99 -8.85 -9.50
C LEU A 257 -11.77 -8.81 -10.43
N TYR A 258 -10.68 -9.47 -10.06
CA TYR A 258 -9.56 -9.64 -10.99
C TYR A 258 -9.95 -10.67 -12.05
N ASP A 259 -9.56 -10.41 -13.29
CA ASP A 259 -9.70 -11.37 -14.39
C ASP A 259 -9.01 -12.71 -14.11
N THR A 260 -7.89 -12.71 -13.38
CA THR A 260 -7.20 -13.91 -12.89
C THR A 260 -8.06 -14.71 -11.92
N LEU A 261 -8.77 -14.06 -10.98
CA LEU A 261 -9.69 -14.73 -10.06
C LEU A 261 -10.83 -15.43 -10.81
N ILE A 262 -11.41 -14.74 -11.80
CA ILE A 262 -12.50 -15.28 -12.62
C ILE A 262 -12.03 -16.47 -13.46
N LYS A 263 -10.76 -16.44 -13.90
CA LYS A 263 -10.17 -17.51 -14.68
C LYS A 263 -9.85 -18.75 -13.84
N ASP A 264 -9.36 -18.54 -12.62
CA ASP A 264 -8.78 -19.62 -11.80
C ASP A 264 -9.81 -20.30 -10.88
N LEU A 265 -10.93 -19.62 -10.55
CA LEU A 265 -11.96 -20.14 -9.66
C LEU A 265 -13.29 -20.39 -10.36
N ASN A 266 -14.05 -21.37 -9.88
CA ASN A 266 -15.42 -21.59 -10.32
C ASN A 266 -16.40 -20.58 -9.70
N HIS A 267 -17.62 -20.49 -10.24
CA HIS A 267 -18.60 -19.48 -9.78
C HIS A 267 -18.92 -19.58 -8.28
N LYS A 268 -19.04 -20.80 -7.73
CA LYS A 268 -19.33 -21.01 -6.31
C LYS A 268 -18.20 -20.52 -5.41
N GLU A 269 -16.95 -20.76 -5.81
CA GLU A 269 -15.77 -20.27 -5.11
C GLU A 269 -15.70 -18.74 -5.14
N ILE A 270 -15.98 -18.12 -6.29
CA ILE A 270 -16.02 -16.64 -6.41
C ILE A 270 -17.12 -16.06 -5.52
N VAL A 271 -18.30 -16.67 -5.49
CA VAL A 271 -19.38 -16.27 -4.57
C VAL A 271 -18.96 -16.44 -3.11
N GLY A 272 -18.20 -17.49 -2.78
CA GLY A 272 -17.60 -17.68 -1.45
C GLY A 272 -16.63 -16.56 -1.06
N VAL A 273 -15.75 -16.15 -1.97
CA VAL A 273 -14.87 -14.99 -1.77
C VAL A 273 -15.69 -13.72 -1.56
N LEU A 274 -16.73 -13.49 -2.36
CA LEU A 274 -17.59 -12.32 -2.21
C LEU A 274 -18.42 -12.36 -0.92
N ALA A 275 -18.76 -13.54 -0.41
CA ALA A 275 -19.39 -13.69 0.90
C ALA A 275 -18.48 -13.17 2.01
N HIS A 276 -17.18 -13.45 1.94
CA HIS A 276 -16.17 -12.90 2.86
C HIS A 276 -16.12 -11.37 2.78
N GLU A 277 -16.02 -10.81 1.57
CA GLU A 277 -15.98 -9.36 1.35
C GLU A 277 -17.25 -8.64 1.82
N ILE A 278 -18.43 -9.21 1.54
CA ILE A 278 -19.72 -8.69 2.04
C ILE A 278 -19.79 -8.79 3.57
N GLY A 279 -19.15 -9.80 4.18
CA GLY A 279 -18.99 -9.93 5.62
C GLY A 279 -18.28 -8.73 6.24
N HIS A 280 -17.16 -8.29 5.67
CA HIS A 280 -16.45 -7.08 6.10
C HIS A 280 -17.32 -5.83 6.04
N TYR A 281 -18.13 -5.71 4.99
CA TYR A 281 -19.08 -4.61 4.87
C TYR A 281 -20.17 -4.67 5.95
N LYS A 282 -20.80 -5.84 6.15
CA LYS A 282 -21.88 -6.02 7.14
C LYS A 282 -21.41 -5.73 8.56
N LYS A 283 -20.17 -6.11 8.89
CA LYS A 283 -19.53 -5.84 10.18
C LYS A 283 -18.92 -4.44 10.28
N LYS A 284 -19.05 -3.61 9.23
CA LYS A 284 -18.57 -2.22 9.18
C LYS A 284 -17.07 -2.08 9.44
N HIS A 285 -16.25 -3.07 9.06
CA HIS A 285 -14.81 -3.06 9.33
C HIS A 285 -14.12 -1.83 8.72
N VAL A 286 -14.47 -1.44 7.49
CA VAL A 286 -13.92 -0.24 6.83
C VAL A 286 -14.22 1.03 7.64
N LEU A 287 -15.46 1.18 8.12
CA LEU A 287 -15.86 2.34 8.93
C LEU A 287 -15.12 2.37 10.27
N ILE A 288 -15.00 1.22 10.94
CA ILE A 288 -14.30 1.10 12.23
C ILE A 288 -12.82 1.44 12.05
N ASN A 289 -12.15 0.83 11.08
CA ASN A 289 -10.73 1.09 10.79
C ASN A 289 -10.49 2.55 10.40
N MET A 290 -11.40 3.15 9.64
CA MET A 290 -11.33 4.56 9.27
C MET A 290 -11.49 5.49 10.48
N LEU A 291 -12.46 5.23 11.37
CA LEU A 291 -12.64 6.01 12.60
C LEU A 291 -11.43 5.89 13.51
N ILE A 292 -10.90 4.68 13.71
CA ILE A 292 -9.69 4.45 14.50
C ILE A 292 -8.50 5.20 13.89
N SER A 293 -8.31 5.10 12.56
CA SER A 293 -7.23 5.80 11.86
C SER A 293 -7.32 7.32 12.01
N VAL A 294 -8.52 7.89 11.85
CA VAL A 294 -8.76 9.34 12.04
C VAL A 294 -8.47 9.77 13.48
N LEU A 295 -8.90 8.99 14.48
CA LEU A 295 -8.63 9.30 15.89
C LEU A 295 -7.14 9.21 16.23
N ILE A 296 -6.45 8.16 15.78
CA ILE A 296 -5.01 8.00 15.99
C ILE A 296 -4.26 9.14 15.30
N THR A 297 -4.62 9.49 14.07
CA THR A 297 -4.00 10.61 13.35
C THR A 297 -4.19 11.93 14.10
N GLY A 298 -5.39 12.19 14.61
CA GLY A 298 -5.67 13.38 15.41
C GLY A 298 -4.85 13.42 16.71
N LEU A 299 -4.76 12.29 17.41
CA LEU A 299 -3.95 12.17 18.62
C LEU A 299 -2.46 12.39 18.33
N THR A 300 -1.93 11.79 17.26
CA THR A 300 -0.54 11.97 16.84
C THR A 300 -0.25 13.43 16.52
N LEU A 301 -1.12 14.09 15.74
CA LEU A 301 -0.96 15.51 15.42
C LEU A 301 -1.03 16.40 16.66
N TYR A 302 -1.90 16.09 17.62
CA TYR A 302 -1.98 16.80 18.89
C TYR A 302 -0.75 16.61 19.79
N ILE A 303 -0.17 15.41 19.81
CA ILE A 303 1.07 15.15 20.57
C ILE A 303 2.27 15.87 19.94
N LEU A 304 2.27 16.03 18.62
CA LEU A 304 3.33 16.67 17.85
C LEU A 304 3.14 18.18 17.66
N SER A 305 2.02 18.75 18.10
CA SER A 305 1.71 20.18 17.99
C SER A 305 2.33 21.03 19.07
#